data_AF-A0A1W6LDD1-F1
#
_entry.id   AF-A0A1W6LDD1-F1
#
_cell.length_a   1.000
_cell.length_b   1.000
_cell.length_c   1.000
_cell.angle_alpha   90.00
_cell.angle_beta   90.00
_cell.angle_gamma   90.00
#
_symmetry.space_group_name_H-M   'P 1'
#
loop_
_entity.id
_entity.type
_entity.pdbx_description
1 polymer ?
#
loop_
_entity_poly.entity_id
_entity_poly.type
_entity_poly.pdbx_seq_one_letter_code
_entity_poly.pdbx_strand_id
1 'polypeptide(L)'
;MYPCPYCNEPGIHGLHKWASSIRTPAECRRCGGLVAVPVVNASGILAASALMLTAGGFLAVALKSSVCFWLFTVAVLGFYVWRWHSAPLTRISAGQRDSALKLSWSASLLALFVGLLSR
;
A
#
# COMPACT_ATOMS: atom_id res chain seq x y z
N MET A 1 4.58 4.94 17.18
CA MET A 1 4.20 3.51 17.10
C MET A 1 2.70 3.43 16.88
N TYR A 2 2.22 2.40 16.19
CA TYR A 2 0.80 2.22 15.90
C TYR A 2 0.18 1.16 16.83
N PRO A 3 -1.10 1.34 17.23
CA PRO A 3 -1.80 0.39 18.08
C PRO A 3 -2.04 -0.92 17.34
N CYS A 4 -1.81 -2.03 18.04
CA CYS A 4 -2.06 -3.36 17.49
C CYS A 4 -3.55 -3.72 17.61
N PRO A 5 -4.22 -4.17 16.55
CA PRO A 5 -5.61 -4.61 16.63
C PRO A 5 -5.83 -5.85 17.51
N TYR A 6 -4.80 -6.60 17.92
CA TYR A 6 -4.93 -7.75 18.82
C TYR A 6 -4.93 -7.35 20.29
N CYS A 7 -3.90 -6.63 20.76
CA CYS A 7 -3.71 -6.27 22.16
C CYS A 7 -3.97 -4.80 22.48
N ASN A 8 -4.30 -3.97 21.49
CA ASN A 8 -4.49 -2.52 21.56
C ASN A 8 -3.27 -1.71 22.06
N GLU A 9 -2.12 -2.37 22.26
CA GLU A 9 -0.89 -1.70 22.68
C GLU A 9 -0.09 -1.13 21.48
N PRO A 10 0.70 -0.06 21.69
CA PRO A 10 1.61 0.46 20.69
C PRO A 10 2.79 -0.51 20.47
N GLY A 11 2.64 -1.41 19.50
CA GLY A 11 3.60 -2.49 19.23
C GLY A 11 4.17 -2.51 17.81
N ILE A 12 3.68 -1.63 16.92
CA ILE A 12 4.00 -1.67 15.49
C ILE A 12 4.73 -0.39 15.08
N HIS A 13 5.91 -0.55 14.47
CA HIS A 13 6.68 0.57 13.94
C HIS A 13 6.10 1.09 12.63
N GLY A 14 6.29 2.39 12.35
CA GLY A 14 5.74 3.00 11.14
C GLY A 14 6.28 2.43 9.84
N LEU A 15 7.60 2.19 9.77
CA LEU A 15 8.21 1.53 8.62
C LEU A 15 7.69 0.10 8.42
N HIS A 16 7.43 -0.62 9.52
CA HIS A 16 6.87 -1.97 9.46
C HIS A 16 5.42 -1.94 8.99
N LYS A 17 4.62 -0.97 9.43
CA LYS A 17 3.26 -0.74 8.90
C LYS A 17 3.30 -0.43 7.41
N TRP A 18 4.20 0.44 6.98
CA TRP A 18 4.29 0.89 5.59
C TRP A 18 4.72 -0.23 4.64
N ALA A 19 5.67 -1.06 5.07
CA ALA A 19 6.09 -2.26 4.35
C ALA A 19 5.17 -3.47 4.58
N SER A 20 4.16 -3.36 5.45
CA SER A 20 3.28 -4.48 5.75
C SER A 20 2.38 -4.80 4.58
N SER A 21 2.35 -6.07 4.20
CA SER A 21 1.43 -6.61 3.20
C SER A 21 0.89 -7.95 3.67
N ILE A 22 -0.11 -8.51 2.98
CA ILE A 22 -0.60 -9.85 3.33
C ILE A 22 0.52 -10.92 3.19
N ARG A 23 1.47 -10.73 2.26
CA ARG A 23 2.65 -11.59 2.06
C ARG A 23 3.68 -11.41 3.17
N THR A 24 3.90 -10.17 3.58
CA THR A 24 4.90 -9.75 4.58
C THR A 24 4.19 -9.00 5.71
N PRO A 25 3.39 -9.70 6.54
CA PRO A 25 2.69 -9.06 7.63
C PRO A 25 3.68 -8.50 8.65
N ALA A 26 3.36 -7.36 9.24
CA ALA A 26 4.08 -6.85 10.39
C ALA A 26 3.72 -7.70 11.62
N GLU A 27 4.69 -7.96 12.47
CA GLU A 27 4.48 -8.64 13.73
C GLU A 27 4.45 -7.62 14.88
N CYS A 28 3.47 -7.76 15.78
CA CYS A 28 3.41 -6.94 16.97
C CYS A 28 4.49 -7.37 17.98
N ARG A 29 5.37 -6.46 18.39
CA ARG A 29 6.44 -6.74 19.38
C ARG A 29 5.93 -7.14 20.76
N ARG A 30 4.66 -6.86 21.08
CA ARG A 30 4.05 -7.13 22.38
C ARG A 30 3.37 -8.50 22.42
N CYS A 31 2.51 -8.78 21.44
CA CYS A 31 1.67 -9.99 21.44
C CYS A 31 2.04 -11.01 20.36
N GLY A 32 3.03 -10.75 19.50
CA GLY A 32 3.39 -11.61 18.37
C GLY A 32 2.33 -11.68 17.25
N GLY A 33 1.27 -10.88 17.33
CA GLY A 33 0.16 -10.92 16.39
C GLY A 33 0.55 -10.40 15.00
N LEU A 34 0.19 -11.14 13.95
CA LEU A 34 0.43 -10.77 12.55
C LEU A 34 -0.65 -9.80 12.04
N VAL A 35 -0.21 -8.65 11.55
CA VAL A 35 -1.08 -7.56 11.09
C VAL A 35 -0.57 -6.97 9.80
N ALA A 36 -1.47 -6.54 8.93
CA ALA A 36 -1.07 -5.75 7.76
C ALA A 36 -2.15 -4.75 7.38
N VAL A 37 -1.76 -3.79 6.53
CA VAL A 37 -2.71 -2.89 5.89
C VAL A 37 -3.49 -3.65 4.82
N PRO A 38 -4.83 -3.52 4.77
CA PRO A 38 -5.64 -4.14 3.73
C PRO A 38 -5.22 -3.75 2.32
N VAL A 39 -5.20 -4.73 1.41
CA VAL A 39 -4.85 -4.51 -0.01
C VAL A 39 -5.78 -3.48 -0.65
N VAL A 40 -7.07 -3.51 -0.33
CA VAL A 40 -8.06 -2.52 -0.81
C VAL A 40 -7.72 -1.09 -0.43
N ASN A 41 -7.13 -0.88 0.74
CA ASN A 41 -6.71 0.45 1.17
C ASN A 41 -5.42 0.86 0.45
N ALA A 42 -4.44 -0.04 0.36
CA ALA A 42 -3.18 0.24 -0.34
C ALA A 42 -3.40 0.55 -1.82
N SER A 43 -4.22 -0.26 -2.52
CA SER A 43 -4.56 -0.04 -3.93
C SER A 43 -5.41 1.20 -4.12
N GLY A 44 -6.39 1.46 -3.25
CA GLY A 44 -7.22 2.67 -3.30
C GLY A 44 -6.41 3.95 -3.10
N ILE A 45 -5.45 3.95 -2.17
CA ILE A 45 -4.54 5.10 -1.95
C ILE A 45 -3.66 5.34 -3.18
N LEU A 46 -3.10 4.29 -3.78
CA LEU A 46 -2.30 4.40 -5.00
C LEU A 46 -3.14 4.92 -6.17
N ALA A 47 -4.32 4.35 -6.41
CA ALA A 47 -5.21 4.76 -7.48
C ALA A 47 -5.63 6.24 -7.35
N ALA A 48 -6.05 6.65 -6.15
CA ALA A 48 -6.39 8.06 -5.89
C ALA A 48 -5.20 9.00 -6.13
N SER A 49 -4.01 8.61 -5.69
CA SER A 49 -2.79 9.41 -5.87
C SER A 49 -2.40 9.52 -7.36
N ALA A 50 -2.52 8.43 -8.11
CA ALA A 50 -2.27 8.42 -9.55
C ALA A 50 -3.27 9.30 -10.31
N LEU A 51 -4.55 9.27 -9.94
CA LEU A 51 -5.58 10.14 -10.51
C LEU A 51 -5.30 11.61 -10.23
N MET A 52 -4.92 11.96 -8.99
CA MET A 52 -4.58 13.34 -8.64
C MET A 52 -3.33 13.84 -9.36
N LEU A 53 -2.29 13.00 -9.51
CA LEU A 53 -1.10 13.36 -10.29
C LEU A 53 -1.42 13.56 -11.76
N THR A 54 -2.23 12.67 -12.34
CA THR A 54 -2.69 12.78 -13.73
C THR A 54 -3.47 14.07 -13.94
N ALA A 55 -4.43 14.38 -13.06
CA ALA A 55 -5.20 15.62 -13.11
C ALA A 55 -4.32 16.87 -12.96
N GLY A 56 -3.35 16.84 -12.03
CA GLY A 56 -2.36 17.90 -11.85
C GLY A 56 -1.47 18.10 -13.07
N GLY A 57 -1.08 17.02 -13.76
CA GLY A 57 -0.35 17.06 -15.03
C GLY A 57 -1.14 17.77 -16.13
N PHE A 58 -2.40 17.38 -16.33
CA PHE A 58 -3.28 18.05 -17.30
C PHE A 58 -3.45 19.54 -16.98
N LEU A 59 -3.63 19.89 -15.71
CA LEU A 59 -3.79 21.26 -15.27
C LEU A 59 -2.51 22.09 -15.48
N ALA A 60 -1.33 21.51 -15.22
CA ALA A 60 -0.05 22.17 -15.44
C ALA A 60 0.21 22.46 -16.94
N VAL A 61 -0.17 21.53 -17.82
CA VAL A 61 -0.10 21.73 -19.27
C VAL A 61 -1.05 22.85 -19.70
N ALA A 62 -2.28 22.85 -19.20
CA ALA A 62 -3.27 23.88 -19.51
C ALA A 62 -2.81 25.29 -19.07
N LEU A 63 -2.21 25.40 -17.88
CA LEU A 63 -1.71 26.65 -17.32
C LEU A 63 -0.30 27.03 -17.80
N LYS A 64 0.35 26.17 -18.60
CA LYS A 64 1.75 26.31 -19.05
C LYS A 64 2.72 26.65 -17.91
N SER A 65 2.45 26.15 -16.71
CA SER A 65 3.19 26.49 -15.50
C SER A 65 3.66 25.23 -14.79
N SER A 66 4.99 25.05 -14.74
CA SER A 66 5.62 23.96 -14.00
C SER A 66 5.47 24.12 -12.48
N VAL A 67 5.25 25.34 -11.99
CA VAL A 67 5.00 25.59 -10.56
C VAL A 67 3.70 24.93 -10.09
N CYS A 68 2.64 24.99 -10.91
CA CYS A 68 1.38 24.32 -10.61
C CYS A 68 1.55 22.80 -10.52
N PHE A 69 2.39 22.21 -11.37
CA PHE A 69 2.71 20.79 -11.30
C PHE A 69 3.36 20.43 -9.96
N TRP A 70 4.42 21.15 -9.56
CA TRP A 70 5.13 20.87 -8.31
C TRP A 70 4.24 21.04 -7.07
N LEU A 71 3.40 22.07 -7.02
CA LEU A 71 2.44 22.25 -5.93
C LEU A 71 1.46 21.07 -5.84
N PHE A 72 0.95 20.61 -6.97
CA PHE A 72 0.10 19.41 -7.02
C PHE A 72 0.86 18.16 -6.58
N THR A 73 2.10 17.97 -7.03
CA THR A 73 2.92 16.82 -6.63
C THR A 73 3.13 16.80 -5.11
N VAL A 74 3.47 17.94 -4.50
CA VAL A 74 3.63 18.04 -3.04
C VAL A 74 2.31 17.74 -2.33
N ALA A 75 1.19 18.24 -2.83
CA ALA A 75 -0.13 17.95 -2.28
C ALA A 75 -0.48 16.45 -2.36
N VAL A 76 -0.18 15.79 -3.48
CA VAL A 76 -0.41 14.34 -3.62
C VAL A 76 0.50 13.54 -2.69
N LEU A 77 1.77 13.91 -2.54
CA LEU A 77 2.67 13.25 -1.59
C LEU A 77 2.16 13.39 -0.15
N GLY A 78 1.71 14.60 0.23
CA GLY A 78 1.09 14.84 1.53
C GLY A 78 -0.15 13.98 1.74
N PHE A 79 -1.05 13.92 0.76
CA PHE A 79 -2.23 13.06 0.79
C PHE A 79 -1.86 11.58 0.92
N TYR A 80 -0.89 11.11 0.14
CA TYR A 80 -0.43 9.73 0.16
C TYR A 80 0.10 9.33 1.54
N VAL A 81 1.00 10.14 2.11
CA VAL A 81 1.57 9.90 3.44
C VAL A 81 0.48 9.95 4.51
N TRP A 82 -0.41 10.95 4.46
CA TRP A 82 -1.50 11.09 5.43
C TRP A 82 -2.47 9.91 5.40
N ARG A 83 -2.83 9.44 4.20
CA ARG A 83 -3.73 8.29 4.03
C ARG A 83 -3.08 6.99 4.49
N TRP A 84 -1.79 6.79 4.19
CA TRP A 84 -1.04 5.65 4.72
C TRP A 84 -0.92 5.67 6.24
N HIS A 85 -0.66 6.84 6.82
CA HIS A 85 -0.64 7.03 8.26
C HIS A 85 -2.00 6.67 8.89
N SER A 86 -3.09 7.10 8.25
CA SER A 86 -4.47 6.88 8.73
C SER A 86 -5.04 5.50 8.39
N ALA A 87 -4.38 4.72 7.54
CA ALA A 87 -4.89 3.42 7.11
C ALA A 87 -5.00 2.45 8.30
N PRO A 88 -6.17 1.79 8.51
CA PRO A 88 -6.34 0.85 9.59
C PRO A 88 -5.51 -0.43 9.35
N LEU A 89 -5.01 -1.00 10.45
CA LEU A 89 -4.34 -2.29 10.46
C LEU A 89 -5.36 -3.39 10.70
N THR A 90 -5.31 -4.43 9.89
CA THR A 90 -6.19 -5.60 10.04
C THR A 90 -5.41 -6.81 10.54
N ARG A 91 -6.09 -7.63 11.35
CA ARG A 91 -5.59 -8.92 11.82
C ARG A 91 -5.45 -9.86 10.63
N ILE A 92 -4.31 -10.54 10.53
CA ILE A 92 -4.07 -11.58 9.52
C ILE A 92 -3.95 -12.92 10.23
N SER A 93 -4.70 -13.91 9.76
CA SER A 93 -4.53 -15.30 10.18
C SER A 93 -3.40 -15.97 9.40
N ALA A 94 -2.74 -16.97 10.00
CA ALA A 94 -1.70 -17.75 9.32
C ALA A 94 -2.21 -18.37 7.99
N GLY A 95 -3.45 -18.85 7.97
CA GLY A 95 -4.06 -19.40 6.76
C GLY A 95 -4.26 -18.38 5.62
N GLN A 96 -4.54 -17.12 5.95
CA GLN A 96 -4.61 -16.04 4.95
C GLN A 96 -3.24 -15.71 4.36
N ARG A 97 -2.19 -15.75 5.18
CA ARG A 97 -0.80 -15.58 4.72
C ARG A 97 -0.39 -16.69 3.74
N ASP A 98 -0.65 -17.94 4.09
CA ASP A 98 -0.28 -19.10 3.26
C ASP A 98 -1.04 -19.10 1.94
N SER A 99 -2.33 -18.74 1.98
CA SER A 99 -3.15 -18.61 0.76
C SER A 99 -2.63 -17.50 -0.15
N ALA A 100 -2.22 -16.36 0.42
CA ALA A 100 -1.64 -15.26 -0.36
C ALA A 100 -0.27 -15.62 -0.96
N LEU A 101 0.55 -16.39 -0.26
CA LEU A 101 1.81 -16.91 -0.80
C LEU A 101 1.55 -17.86 -1.97
N LYS A 102 0.61 -18.80 -1.84
CA LYS A 102 0.22 -19.72 -2.92
C LYS A 102 -0.31 -18.98 -4.15
N LEU A 103 -1.23 -18.04 -3.96
CA LEU A 103 -1.83 -17.25 -5.05
C LEU A 103 -0.79 -16.43 -5.82
N SER A 104 0.24 -15.99 -5.12
CA SER A 104 1.26 -15.16 -5.72
C SER A 104 2.26 -15.95 -6.56
N TRP A 105 2.53 -17.20 -6.19
CA TRP A 105 3.34 -18.11 -7.00
C TRP A 105 2.60 -18.50 -8.28
N SER A 106 1.29 -18.76 -8.21
CA SER A 106 0.47 -19.03 -9.40
C SER A 106 0.38 -17.81 -10.32
N ALA A 107 0.27 -16.59 -9.78
CA ALA A 107 0.30 -15.37 -10.60
C ALA A 107 1.65 -15.16 -11.30
N SER A 108 2.78 -15.44 -10.64
CA SER A 108 4.11 -15.38 -11.25
C SER A 108 4.28 -16.42 -12.37
N LEU A 109 3.77 -17.65 -12.18
CA LEU A 109 3.77 -18.68 -13.22
C LEU A 109 2.94 -18.24 -14.44
N LEU A 110 1.75 -17.69 -14.22
CA LEU A 110 0.88 -17.20 -15.30
C LEU A 110 1.54 -16.05 -16.08
N ALA A 111 2.20 -15.11 -15.40
CA ALA A 111 2.94 -14.03 -16.04
C ALA A 111 4.12 -14.55 -16.90
N LEU A 112 4.84 -15.58 -16.43
CA LEU A 112 5.89 -16.23 -17.20
C LEU A 112 5.34 -16.95 -18.43
N PHE A 113 4.21 -17.67 -18.29
CA PHE A 113 3.55 -18.34 -19.41
C PHE A 113 3.07 -17.37 -20.48
N VAL A 114 2.43 -16.26 -20.08
CA VAL A 114 2.01 -15.21 -21.02
C VAL A 114 3.21 -14.55 -21.70
N GLY A 115 4.28 -14.26 -20.95
CA GLY A 115 5.51 -13.71 -21.52
C GLY A 115 6.20 -14.66 -22.52
N LEU A 116 6.11 -15.97 -22.31
CA LEU A 116 6.61 -16.99 -23.24
C LEU A 116 5.74 -17.14 -24.49
N LEU A 117 4.42 -16.96 -24.37
CA LEU A 117 3.48 -16.99 -25.51
C LEU A 117 3.48 -15.72 -26.36
N SER A 118 3.97 -14.61 -25.80
CA SER A 118 4.12 -13.34 -26.53
C SER A 118 5.42 -13.21 -27.34
N ARG A 119 6.24 -14.27 -27.42
CA ARG A 119 7.40 -14.38 -28.30
C ARG A 119 7.05 -15.21 -29.53
#